data_AF-A0A387BP03-F1
#
_entry.id   AF-A0A387BP03-F1
#
_cell.length_a   1.000
_cell.length_b   1.000
_cell.length_c   1.000
_cell.angle_alpha   90.00
_cell.angle_beta   90.00
_cell.angle_gamma   90.00
#
_symmetry.space_group_name_H-M   'P 1'
#
loop_
_entity.id
_entity.type
_entity.pdbx_description
1 polymer ?
#
loop_
_entity_poly.entity_id
_entity_poly.type
_entity_poly.pdbx_seq_one_letter_code
_entity_poly.pdbx_strand_id
1 'polypeptide(L)'
;MGTVAVMPAPVTEVELMLKRKNRLAEERKAVDFRAIEQEKRDEAGRMRAAAASARSAQIAKMRETDARRLDAEAERCAGEAARADERARRFALDEELIAVRLAHSAPSAALADGGDSEWTIV
;
A
#
# COMPACT_ATOMS: atom_id res chain seq x y z
N MET A 1 -4.95 -24.94 35.79
CA MET A 1 -4.58 -24.45 34.45
C MET A 1 -4.78 -22.95 34.44
N GLY A 2 -3.69 -22.17 34.62
CA GLY A 2 -3.76 -20.71 34.64
C GLY A 2 -3.72 -20.16 33.22
N THR A 3 -4.75 -19.42 32.82
CA THR A 3 -4.74 -18.63 31.59
C THR A 3 -3.69 -17.54 31.73
N VAL A 4 -2.57 -17.66 31.01
CA VAL A 4 -1.62 -16.55 30.85
C VAL A 4 -2.38 -15.46 30.10
N ALA A 5 -2.84 -14.43 30.83
CA ALA A 5 -3.38 -13.23 30.23
C ALA A 5 -2.24 -12.59 29.44
N VAL A 6 -2.22 -12.82 28.12
CA VAL A 6 -1.34 -12.09 27.21
C VAL A 6 -1.82 -10.66 27.26
N MET A 7 -1.22 -9.85 28.12
CA MET A 7 -1.45 -8.41 28.10
C MET A 7 -1.07 -7.91 26.70
N PRO A 8 -1.99 -7.26 25.98
CA PRO A 8 -1.67 -6.71 24.67
C PRO A 8 -0.52 -5.71 24.85
N ALA A 9 0.52 -5.84 24.03
CA ALA A 9 1.64 -4.91 24.04
C ALA A 9 1.11 -3.47 23.90
N PRO A 10 1.66 -2.49 24.65
CA PRO A 10 1.21 -1.11 24.55
C PRO A 10 1.45 -0.61 23.12
N VAL A 11 0.36 -0.25 22.45
CA VAL A 11 0.40 0.31 21.10
C VAL A 11 0.93 1.73 21.21
N THR A 12 1.86 2.12 20.35
CA THR A 12 2.52 3.44 20.45
C THR A 12 2.21 4.35 19.26
N GLU A 13 2.32 5.66 19.47
CA GLU A 13 2.25 6.65 18.39
C GLU A 13 3.32 6.39 17.31
N VAL A 14 4.47 5.82 17.70
CA VAL A 14 5.53 5.42 16.77
C VAL A 14 5.04 4.32 15.80
N GLU A 15 4.31 3.33 16.30
CA GLU A 15 3.74 2.26 15.44
C GLU A 15 2.71 2.82 14.46
N LEU A 16 1.88 3.77 14.90
CA LEU A 16 0.93 4.47 14.02
C LEU A 16 1.67 5.19 12.88
N MET A 17 2.70 5.96 13.22
CA MET A 17 3.51 6.68 12.23
C MET A 17 4.21 5.72 11.25
N LEU A 18 4.73 4.58 11.75
CA LEU A 18 5.36 3.57 10.89
C LEU A 18 4.36 2.96 9.91
N LYS A 19 3.14 2.63 10.35
CA LYS A 19 2.10 2.12 9.46
C LYS A 19 1.67 3.13 8.42
N ARG A 20 1.49 4.39 8.82
CA ARG A 20 1.20 5.50 7.89
C ARG A 20 2.30 5.67 6.84
N LYS A 21 3.57 5.63 7.24
CA LYS A 21 4.72 5.68 6.33
C LYS A 21 4.71 4.52 5.34
N ASN A 22 4.43 3.31 5.82
CA ASN A 22 4.37 2.12 4.98
C ASN A 22 3.21 2.18 3.98
N ARG A 23 2.03 2.66 4.40
CA ARG A 23 0.90 2.92 3.48
C ARG A 23 1.32 3.86 2.35
N LEU A 24 1.83 5.04 2.70
CA LEU A 24 2.23 6.05 1.71
C LEU A 24 3.32 5.53 0.75
N ALA A 25 4.25 4.70 1.24
CA ALA A 25 5.26 4.08 0.41
C ALA A 25 4.67 3.09 -0.60
N GLU A 26 3.68 2.28 -0.20
CA GLU A 26 3.00 1.36 -1.11
C GLU A 26 2.08 2.06 -2.10
N GLU A 27 1.38 3.12 -1.69
CA GLU A 27 0.60 3.98 -2.60
C GLU A 27 1.50 4.59 -3.68
N ARG A 28 2.66 5.12 -3.28
CA ARG A 28 3.63 5.65 -4.25
C ARG A 28 4.11 4.59 -5.23
N LYS A 29 4.44 3.39 -4.75
CA LYS A 29 4.81 2.26 -5.63
C LYS A 29 3.70 1.93 -6.61
N ALA A 30 2.44 1.91 -6.17
CA ALA A 30 1.31 1.64 -7.05
C ALA A 30 1.19 2.69 -8.16
N VAL A 31 1.36 3.98 -7.83
CA VAL A 31 1.41 5.07 -8.81
C VAL A 31 2.57 4.89 -9.79
N ASP A 32 3.77 4.57 -9.31
CA ASP A 32 4.94 4.36 -10.16
C ASP A 32 4.73 3.19 -11.14
N PHE A 33 4.17 2.07 -10.67
CA PHE A 33 3.85 0.93 -11.55
C PHE A 33 2.78 1.26 -12.59
N ARG A 34 1.76 2.05 -12.24
CA ARG A 34 0.75 2.53 -13.20
C ARG A 34 1.34 3.47 -14.24
N ALA A 35 2.30 4.31 -13.85
CA ALA A 35 3.01 5.17 -14.80
C ALA A 35 3.80 4.34 -15.83
N ILE A 36 4.51 3.31 -15.36
CA ILE A 36 5.25 2.38 -16.23
C ILE A 36 4.29 1.59 -17.12
N GLU A 37 3.17 1.07 -16.57
CA GLU A 37 2.12 0.40 -17.34
C GLU A 37 1.65 1.28 -18.51
N GLN A 38 1.35 2.55 -18.24
CA GLN A 38 0.89 3.48 -19.26
C GLN A 38 1.97 3.76 -20.32
N GLU A 39 3.20 4.00 -19.89
CA GLU A 39 4.33 4.20 -20.81
C GLU A 39 4.50 3.02 -21.76
N LYS A 40 4.40 1.79 -21.24
CA LYS A 40 4.51 0.56 -22.02
C LYS A 40 3.35 0.36 -22.98
N ARG A 41 2.12 0.69 -22.58
CA ARG A 41 0.96 0.68 -23.49
C ARG A 41 1.10 1.70 -24.62
N ASP A 42 1.56 2.91 -24.31
CA ASP A 42 1.78 3.95 -25.31
C ASP A 42 2.88 3.53 -26.28
N GLU A 43 3.96 2.93 -25.79
CA GLU A 43 5.03 2.37 -26.61
C GLU A 43 4.53 1.22 -27.50
N ALA A 44 3.75 0.29 -26.97
CA ALA A 44 3.11 -0.76 -27.75
C ALA A 44 2.21 -0.18 -28.85
N GLY A 45 1.43 0.87 -28.53
CA GLY A 45 0.62 1.61 -29.49
C GLY A 45 1.45 2.20 -30.64
N ARG A 46 2.58 2.85 -30.33
CA ARG A 46 3.53 3.35 -31.34
C ARG A 46 4.09 2.22 -32.21
N MET A 47 4.42 1.07 -31.63
CA MET A 47 4.93 -0.09 -32.37
C MET A 47 3.88 -0.66 -33.34
N ARG A 48 2.61 -0.76 -32.93
CA ARG A 48 1.52 -1.19 -33.84
C ARG A 48 1.30 -0.20 -34.98
N ALA A 49 1.29 1.11 -34.70
CA ALA A 49 1.18 2.13 -35.74
C ALA A 49 2.35 2.05 -36.74
N ALA A 50 3.57 1.84 -36.23
CA ALA A 50 4.75 1.65 -37.05
C ALA A 50 4.71 0.32 -37.83
N ALA A 51 4.10 -0.74 -37.31
CA ALA A 51 3.88 -1.98 -38.04
C ALA A 51 2.94 -1.77 -39.24
N ALA A 52 1.84 -1.05 -39.03
CA ALA A 52 0.87 -0.72 -40.09
C ALA A 52 1.48 0.11 -41.23
N SER A 53 2.47 0.96 -40.93
CA SER A 53 3.17 1.78 -41.93
C SER A 53 4.45 1.14 -42.49
N ALA A 54 4.73 -0.14 -42.16
CA ALA A 54 5.95 -0.80 -42.58
C ALA A 54 5.89 -1.19 -44.07
N ARG A 55 7.00 -0.97 -44.80
CA ARG A 55 7.10 -1.30 -46.23
C ARG A 55 7.30 -2.81 -46.51
N SER A 56 7.69 -3.58 -45.50
CA SER A 56 7.89 -5.03 -45.63
C SER A 56 7.13 -5.80 -44.56
N ALA A 57 6.60 -6.96 -44.94
CA ALA A 57 5.85 -7.84 -44.04
C ALA A 57 6.70 -8.33 -42.85
N GLN A 58 8.01 -8.52 -43.05
CA GLN A 58 8.92 -8.93 -41.98
C GLN A 58 9.09 -7.84 -40.91
N ILE A 59 9.23 -6.57 -41.32
CA ILE A 59 9.34 -5.45 -40.39
C ILE A 59 8.01 -5.25 -39.64
N ALA A 60 6.87 -5.37 -40.33
CA ALA A 60 5.55 -5.32 -39.70
C ALA A 60 5.42 -6.39 -38.60
N LYS A 61 5.76 -7.65 -38.92
CA LYS A 61 5.69 -8.77 -37.96
C LYS A 61 6.62 -8.58 -36.76
N MET A 62 7.83 -8.05 -36.98
CA MET A 62 8.78 -7.78 -35.89
C MET A 62 8.21 -6.73 -34.93
N ARG A 63 7.69 -5.62 -35.46
CA ARG A 63 7.07 -4.54 -34.67
C ARG A 63 5.81 -4.98 -33.93
N GLU A 64 4.99 -5.85 -34.54
CA GLU A 64 3.85 -6.46 -33.85
C GLU A 64 4.29 -7.36 -32.68
N THR A 65 5.39 -8.09 -32.84
CA THR A 65 5.95 -8.93 -31.79
C THR A 65 6.47 -8.07 -30.63
N ASP A 66 7.18 -6.98 -30.95
CA ASP A 66 7.63 -6.00 -29.96
C ASP A 66 6.46 -5.35 -29.21
N ALA A 67 5.39 -4.98 -29.93
CA ALA A 67 4.18 -4.45 -29.32
C ALA A 67 3.57 -5.45 -28.32
N ARG A 68 3.45 -6.72 -28.69
CA ARG A 68 2.95 -7.78 -27.79
C ARG A 68 3.82 -7.97 -26.56
N ARG A 69 5.15 -7.86 -26.71
CA ARG A 69 6.08 -7.93 -25.56
C ARG A 69 5.86 -6.77 -24.60
N LEU A 70 5.70 -5.56 -25.13
CA LEU A 70 5.43 -4.35 -24.35
C LEU A 70 4.06 -4.41 -23.66
N ASP A 71 3.02 -4.94 -24.32
CA ASP A 71 1.72 -5.18 -23.68
C ASP A 71 1.83 -6.15 -22.51
N ALA A 72 2.57 -7.25 -22.67
CA ALA A 72 2.80 -8.20 -21.59
C ALA A 72 3.61 -7.59 -20.42
N GLU A 73 4.54 -6.67 -20.70
CA GLU A 73 5.22 -5.87 -19.68
C GLU A 73 4.23 -4.95 -18.95
N ALA A 74 3.36 -4.26 -19.68
CA ALA A 74 2.34 -3.40 -19.10
C ALA A 74 1.39 -4.17 -18.18
N GLU A 75 0.93 -5.36 -18.60
CA GLU A 75 0.09 -6.23 -17.78
C GLU A 75 0.77 -6.69 -16.48
N ARG A 76 2.08 -6.99 -16.54
CA ARG A 76 2.85 -7.30 -15.33
C ARG A 76 2.89 -6.10 -14.38
N CYS A 77 3.18 -4.91 -14.90
CA CYS A 77 3.18 -3.68 -14.10
C CYS A 77 1.79 -3.38 -13.50
N ALA A 78 0.71 -3.58 -14.25
CA ALA A 78 -0.66 -3.45 -13.74
C ALA A 78 -0.92 -4.40 -12.56
N GLY A 79 -0.45 -5.65 -12.66
CA GLY A 79 -0.55 -6.63 -11.59
C GLY A 79 0.26 -6.23 -10.34
N GLU A 80 1.44 -5.65 -10.53
CA GLU A 80 2.27 -5.16 -9.41
C GLU A 80 1.65 -3.93 -8.74
N ALA A 81 1.08 -3.00 -9.52
CA ALA A 81 0.32 -1.87 -9.02
C ALA A 81 -0.86 -2.35 -8.14
N ALA A 82 -1.65 -3.31 -8.63
CA ALA A 82 -2.78 -3.85 -7.88
C ALA A 82 -2.36 -4.50 -6.55
N ARG A 83 -1.22 -5.22 -6.54
CA ARG A 83 -0.68 -5.79 -5.29
C ARG A 83 -0.18 -4.71 -4.33
N ALA A 84 0.40 -3.63 -4.83
CA ALA A 84 0.84 -2.49 -4.01
C ALA A 84 -0.37 -1.76 -3.41
N ASP A 85 -1.41 -1.50 -4.19
CA ASP A 85 -2.68 -0.94 -3.71
C ASP A 85 -3.31 -1.80 -2.61
N GLU A 86 -3.33 -3.12 -2.79
CA GLU A 86 -3.85 -4.04 -1.79
C GLU A 86 -3.04 -3.99 -0.48
N ARG A 87 -1.70 -3.91 -0.56
CA ARG A 87 -0.86 -3.72 0.63
C ARG A 87 -1.11 -2.37 1.30
N ALA A 88 -1.26 -1.29 0.53
CA ALA A 88 -1.59 0.02 1.06
C ALA A 88 -2.93 0.01 1.82
N ARG A 89 -3.96 -0.65 1.28
CA ARG A 89 -5.26 -0.82 1.95
C ARG A 89 -5.13 -1.54 3.29
N ARG A 90 -4.32 -2.61 3.35
CA ARG A 90 -4.05 -3.32 4.60
C ARG A 90 -3.35 -2.43 5.63
N PHE A 91 -2.36 -1.65 5.21
CA PHE A 91 -1.71 -0.69 6.10
C PHE A 91 -2.66 0.41 6.58
N ALA A 92 -3.62 0.84 5.75
CA ALA A 92 -4.66 1.79 6.15
C ALA A 92 -5.58 1.21 7.25
N LEU A 93 -6.01 -0.04 7.09
CA LEU A 93 -6.82 -0.74 8.11
C LEU A 93 -6.04 -0.91 9.43
N ASP A 94 -4.76 -1.27 9.34
CA ASP A 94 -3.88 -1.35 10.52
C ASP A 94 -3.74 0.02 11.21
N GLU A 95 -3.57 1.10 10.43
CA GLU A 95 -3.48 2.48 10.92
C GLU A 95 -4.75 2.88 11.69
N GLU A 96 -5.93 2.59 11.14
CA GLU A 96 -7.22 2.83 11.80
C GLU A 96 -7.34 2.06 13.12
N LEU A 97 -6.99 0.77 13.12
CA LEU A 97 -7.04 -0.06 14.32
C LEU A 97 -6.12 0.48 15.43
N ILE A 98 -4.90 0.89 15.08
CA ILE A 98 -3.94 1.45 16.02
C ILE A 98 -4.44 2.80 16.56
N ALA A 99 -4.97 3.67 15.70
CA ALA A 99 -5.51 4.97 16.11
C ALA A 99 -6.66 4.81 17.11
N VAL A 100 -7.58 3.87 16.85
CA VAL A 100 -8.67 3.53 17.78
C VAL A 100 -8.10 3.06 19.11
N ARG A 101 -7.13 2.14 19.12
CA ARG A 101 -6.53 1.63 20.38
C ARG A 101 -5.85 2.73 21.19
N LEU A 102 -5.09 3.61 20.53
CA LEU A 102 -4.44 4.76 21.17
C LEU A 102 -5.47 5.70 21.81
N ALA A 103 -6.57 5.98 21.11
CA ALA A 103 -7.65 6.82 21.63
C ALA A 103 -8.35 6.20 22.85
N HIS A 104 -8.41 4.87 22.97
CA HIS A 104 -8.99 4.19 24.15
C HIS A 104 -8.00 4.08 25.33
N SER A 105 -6.69 4.10 25.08
CA SER A 105 -5.68 4.13 26.15
C SER A 105 -5.50 5.52 26.78
N ALA A 106 -5.78 6.60 26.05
CA ALA A 106 -5.64 7.97 26.56
C ALA A 106 -6.59 8.33 27.75
N PRO A 107 -7.87 7.90 27.77
CA PRO A 107 -8.77 8.13 28.92
C PRO A 107 -8.34 7.41 30.20
N SER A 108 -7.68 6.25 30.09
CA SER A 108 -7.32 5.44 31.26
C SER A 108 -6.11 5.99 32.02
N ALA A 109 -5.22 6.74 31.36
CA ALA A 109 -4.10 7.43 32.02
C ALA A 109 -4.56 8.67 32.80
N ALA A 110 -5.52 9.43 32.24
CA ALA A 110 -6.06 10.64 32.90
C ALA A 110 -6.88 10.33 34.18
N LEU A 111 -7.43 9.11 34.29
CA LEU A 111 -8.14 8.65 35.50
C LEU A 111 -7.21 7.99 36.54
N ALA A 112 -6.01 7.54 36.14
CA ALA A 112 -5.04 6.92 37.06
C ALA A 112 -4.23 7.96 37.86
N ASP A 113 -3.98 9.15 37.30
CA ASP A 113 -3.28 10.25 37.98
C ASP A 113 -4.19 11.10 38.91
N GLY A 114 -5.51 10.88 38.88
CA GLY A 114 -6.47 11.61 39.73
C GLY A 114 -6.80 10.94 41.07
N GLY A 115 -6.15 9.82 41.40
CA GLY A 115 -6.56 8.90 42.46
C GLY A 115 -5.90 9.07 43.83
N ASP A 116 -5.16 10.16 44.09
CA ASP A 116 -4.50 10.40 45.39
C ASP A 116 -5.26 11.42 46.27
N SER A 117 -6.59 11.44 46.16
CA SER A 117 -7.46 12.24 47.03
C SER A 117 -7.94 11.40 48.23
N GLU A 118 -7.15 11.49 49.30
CA GLU A 118 -7.57 11.63 50.70
C GLU A 118 -8.94 10.99 51.07
N TRP A 119 -8.95 9.70 51.40
CA TRP A 119 -9.99 9.13 52.25
C TRP A 119 -9.53 9.19 53.70
N THR A 120 -9.78 10.34 54.35
CA THR A 120 -9.81 10.40 55.81
C THR A 120 -10.99 9.56 56.28
N ILE A 121 -10.70 8.37 56.83
CA ILE A 121 -11.69 7.61 57.59
C ILE A 121 -11.78 8.26 58.98
N VAL A 122 -12.95 8.83 59.30
CA VAL A 122 -13.33 9.26 60.66
C VAL A 122 -14.04 8.10 61.36
#